data_AF-X6ML73-F1
#
_entry.id   AF-X6ML73-F1
#
_cell.length_a   1.000
_cell.length_b   1.000
_cell.length_c   1.000
_cell.angle_alpha   90.00
_cell.angle_beta   90.00
_cell.angle_gamma   90.00
#
_symmetry.space_group_name_H-M   'P 1'
#
loop_
_entity.id
_entity.type
_entity.pdbx_description
1 polymer ?
#
loop_
_entity_poly.entity_id
_entity_poly.type
_entity_poly.pdbx_seq_one_letter_code
_entity_poly.pdbx_strand_id
1 'polypeptide(L)'
;MKWGFSTQQEWSDYDTLQIKLQLQQSNTIHNKHWDTARYCIEQGAWIDVREGGLDENTSQTPCEYISGLIEDIENEEKKNKKKKKKIKENNKEYVEMCKWILKKRITYPMKQIEYAIDYVKDKLIDEDGVSKVIDTEVHLFLLGMNQKELKEILIDDNLLYWATGRNVVFMKNENLNRKRFDEGWYVMTFLRYRIFLLFEICVELKREGTCNIKLPKNTTFEQVCKKGLKELQVQLTTYWDYITGVRIHNKCPALLDDWSLNIVDRLMNLKPTLSKNEYYEMSLVVGHKGHTIYLSLCKIFNYILIRIDNRWMKTVPSNTSHPKKTIQINDKRCKEIQPYVVAYFPCDSENINKNKEWLKNYIKYAFALRNDESDKSMKHLYCSDIQSLHDTPPREGELPSIVKSWPYRPVQTKANNCYLRSHNVGYRIRLDENLYKWFRNQEEKSFVFDRSNHSKGMNE
;
A
#
# COMPACT_ATOMS: atom_id res chain seq x y z
N MET A 1 1.44 7.45 39.76
CA MET A 1 0.28 6.58 39.48
C MET A 1 0.78 5.19 39.15
N LYS A 2 0.48 4.19 39.99
CA LYS A 2 0.73 2.77 39.68
C LYS A 2 -0.44 2.29 38.81
N TRP A 3 -0.16 1.88 37.58
CA TRP A 3 -1.16 1.39 36.64
C TRP A 3 -1.26 -0.13 36.78
N GLY A 4 -2.40 -0.62 37.25
CA GLY A 4 -2.71 -2.04 37.32
C GLY A 4 -3.27 -2.52 35.99
N PHE A 5 -2.44 -3.18 35.20
CA PHE A 5 -2.91 -4.08 34.13
C PHE A 5 -2.64 -5.51 34.60
N SER A 6 -3.70 -6.32 34.70
CA SER A 6 -3.59 -7.76 34.87
C SER A 6 -3.39 -8.38 33.49
N THR A 7 -2.15 -8.73 33.15
CA THR A 7 -1.85 -9.62 32.03
C THR A 7 -0.78 -10.61 32.45
N GLN A 8 -1.20 -11.85 32.74
CA GLN A 8 -0.31 -13.02 32.74
C GLN A 8 0.05 -13.34 31.29
N GLN A 9 1.03 -12.62 30.76
CA GLN A 9 1.79 -13.03 29.59
C GLN A 9 3.12 -12.28 29.70
N GLU A 10 4.24 -12.99 29.78
CA GLU A 10 5.56 -12.37 29.84
C GLU A 10 5.90 -11.85 28.43
N TRP A 11 5.85 -10.52 28.27
CA TRP A 11 6.28 -9.82 27.05
C TRP A 11 7.71 -9.31 27.25
N SER A 12 8.53 -9.28 26.19
CA SER A 12 9.90 -8.78 26.31
C SER A 12 9.93 -7.26 26.60
N ASP A 13 11.04 -6.76 27.14
CA ASP A 13 11.17 -5.37 27.59
C ASP A 13 10.98 -4.32 26.47
N TYR A 14 11.16 -4.70 25.20
CA TYR A 14 10.92 -3.80 24.05
C TYR A 14 9.44 -3.76 23.62
N ASP A 15 8.70 -4.84 23.92
CA ASP A 15 7.30 -5.04 23.53
C ASP A 15 6.35 -4.19 24.35
N THR A 16 6.70 -3.94 25.62
CA THR A 16 5.79 -3.24 26.52
C THR A 16 5.61 -1.79 26.13
N LEU A 17 6.64 -1.04 25.72
CA LEU A 17 6.46 0.40 25.53
C LEU A 17 5.64 0.74 24.28
N GLN A 18 5.96 0.18 23.12
CA GLN A 18 5.28 0.53 21.86
C GLN A 18 3.83 0.04 21.81
N ILE A 19 3.56 -1.18 22.30
CA ILE A 19 2.21 -1.72 22.37
C ILE A 19 1.39 -1.00 23.46
N LYS A 20 1.99 -0.70 24.63
CA LYS A 20 1.30 0.12 25.65
C LYS A 20 1.01 1.52 25.13
N LEU A 21 1.94 2.15 24.40
CA LEU A 21 1.71 3.46 23.81
C LEU A 21 0.60 3.44 22.76
N GLN A 22 0.48 2.36 21.96
CA GLN A 22 -0.61 2.20 20.97
C GLN A 22 -1.97 1.96 21.63
N LEU A 23 -2.05 1.05 22.61
CA LEU A 23 -3.27 0.81 23.38
C LEU A 23 -3.69 2.02 24.19
N GLN A 24 -2.72 2.74 24.77
CA GLN A 24 -2.98 3.99 25.49
C GLN A 24 -3.42 5.10 24.53
N GLN A 25 -2.82 5.20 23.34
CA GLN A 25 -3.24 6.15 22.31
C GLN A 25 -4.70 5.91 21.90
N SER A 26 -5.08 4.69 21.57
CA SER A 26 -6.45 4.42 21.12
C SER A 26 -7.47 4.68 22.24
N ASN A 27 -7.22 4.17 23.45
CA ASN A 27 -8.06 4.45 24.63
C ASN A 27 -8.19 5.94 24.93
N THR A 28 -7.12 6.72 24.77
CA THR A 28 -7.14 8.17 25.03
C THR A 28 -7.85 8.95 23.93
N ILE A 29 -7.78 8.50 22.67
CA ILE A 29 -8.57 9.06 21.57
C ILE A 29 -10.06 8.81 21.78
N HIS A 30 -10.45 7.58 22.16
CA HIS A 30 -11.84 7.25 22.48
C HIS A 30 -12.40 8.09 23.63
N ASN A 31 -11.56 8.39 24.63
CA ASN A 31 -11.93 9.22 25.79
C ASN A 31 -11.64 10.73 25.60
N LYS A 32 -11.23 11.17 24.41
CA LYS A 32 -10.94 12.58 24.06
C LYS A 32 -9.84 13.23 24.92
N HIS A 33 -8.91 12.42 25.42
CA HIS A 33 -7.71 12.90 26.11
C HIS A 33 -6.62 13.24 25.08
N TRP A 34 -6.82 14.31 24.31
CA TRP A 34 -5.97 14.67 23.18
C TRP A 34 -4.51 14.93 23.54
N ASP A 35 -4.24 15.49 24.71
CA ASP A 35 -2.87 15.70 25.18
C ASP A 35 -2.12 14.38 25.36
N THR A 36 -2.78 13.39 25.95
CA THR A 36 -2.21 12.05 26.12
C THR A 36 -2.05 11.35 24.77
N ALA A 37 -3.01 11.48 23.86
CA ALA A 37 -2.91 10.92 22.51
C ALA A 37 -1.74 11.54 21.73
N ARG A 38 -1.57 12.87 21.79
CA ARG A 38 -0.43 13.59 21.19
C ARG A 38 0.89 13.10 21.78
N TYR A 39 0.97 13.01 23.11
CA TYR A 39 2.15 12.48 23.78
C TYR A 39 2.50 11.07 23.28
N CYS A 40 1.52 10.16 23.19
CA CYS A 40 1.77 8.79 22.72
C CYS A 40 2.34 8.77 21.29
N ILE A 41 1.76 9.56 20.38
CA ILE A 41 2.22 9.66 18.99
C ILE A 41 3.62 10.29 18.91
N GLU A 42 3.91 11.28 19.75
CA GLU A 42 5.25 11.88 19.85
C GLU A 42 6.30 10.91 20.40
N GLN A 43 5.89 10.00 21.29
CA GLN A 43 6.73 8.89 21.74
C GLN A 43 6.83 7.74 20.72
N GLY A 44 6.23 7.90 19.54
CA GLY A 44 6.35 6.97 18.42
C GLY A 44 5.25 5.91 18.33
N ALA A 45 4.09 6.13 18.98
CA ALA A 45 2.93 5.27 18.75
C ALA A 45 2.52 5.28 17.27
N TRP A 46 2.27 4.09 16.72
CA TRP A 46 1.93 3.94 15.32
C TRP A 46 0.44 4.19 15.09
N ILE A 47 0.14 5.04 14.11
CA ILE A 47 -1.21 5.57 13.91
C ILE A 47 -2.07 4.76 12.94
N ASP A 48 -1.46 3.86 12.16
CA ASP A 48 -2.16 2.93 11.27
C ASP A 48 -2.29 1.54 11.92
N VAL A 49 -2.80 1.52 13.16
CA VAL A 49 -3.13 0.30 13.90
C VAL A 49 -4.62 0.35 14.21
N ARG A 50 -5.33 -0.74 13.91
CA ARG A 50 -6.69 -0.96 14.39
C ARG A 50 -6.60 -1.82 15.64
N GLU A 51 -7.28 -1.44 16.73
CA GLU A 51 -7.25 -2.23 17.95
C GLU A 51 -7.80 -3.64 17.69
N GLY A 52 -6.92 -4.63 17.75
CA GLY A 52 -7.28 -6.05 17.77
C GLY A 52 -7.39 -6.49 19.23
N GLY A 53 -8.56 -6.27 19.84
CA GLY A 53 -8.75 -6.63 21.25
C GLY A 53 -10.22 -6.62 21.68
N LEU A 54 -10.81 -7.82 21.74
CA LEU A 54 -11.94 -8.24 22.57
C LEU A 54 -13.39 -7.89 22.20
N ASP A 55 -13.67 -7.02 21.21
CA ASP A 55 -15.05 -6.92 20.68
C ASP A 55 -15.10 -6.52 19.19
N GLU A 56 -15.76 -7.34 18.37
CA GLU A 56 -15.59 -7.44 16.91
C GLU A 56 -16.13 -6.26 16.09
N ASN A 57 -16.82 -5.29 16.72
CA ASN A 57 -17.61 -4.30 15.99
C ASN A 57 -16.98 -2.90 15.82
N THR A 58 -15.79 -2.62 16.39
CA THR A 58 -15.25 -1.24 16.43
C THR A 58 -13.76 -1.07 16.11
N SER A 59 -13.08 -2.09 15.56
CA SER A 59 -11.65 -2.00 15.22
C SER A 59 -11.39 -0.91 14.14
N GLN A 60 -10.98 0.28 14.58
CA GLN A 60 -10.76 1.47 13.76
C GLN A 60 -9.38 2.05 14.06
N THR A 61 -8.73 2.62 13.05
CA THR A 61 -7.57 3.47 13.29
C THR A 61 -7.99 4.78 13.96
N PRO A 62 -7.09 5.46 14.69
CA PRO A 62 -7.25 6.84 15.12
C PRO A 62 -7.94 7.77 14.10
N CYS A 63 -7.47 7.75 12.84
CA CYS A 63 -8.06 8.56 11.77
C CYS A 63 -9.48 8.09 11.38
N GLU A 64 -9.73 6.79 11.31
CA GLU A 64 -11.06 6.24 10.99
C GLU A 64 -12.11 6.60 12.04
N TYR A 65 -11.73 6.54 13.32
CA TYR A 65 -12.59 6.91 14.43
C TYR A 65 -12.94 8.40 14.41
N ILE A 66 -11.92 9.27 14.38
CA ILE A 66 -12.15 10.72 14.41
C ILE A 66 -12.89 11.20 13.15
N SER A 67 -12.60 10.65 11.98
CA SER A 67 -13.36 10.96 10.76
C SER A 67 -14.83 10.51 10.83
N GLY A 68 -15.12 9.42 11.55
CA GLY A 68 -16.51 9.01 11.82
C GLY A 68 -17.24 10.03 12.70
N LEU A 69 -16.58 10.48 13.78
CA LEU A 69 -17.15 11.51 14.66
C LEU A 69 -17.43 12.83 13.93
N ILE A 70 -16.53 13.26 13.03
CA ILE A 70 -16.72 14.46 12.21
C ILE A 70 -17.97 14.31 11.33
N GLU A 71 -18.13 13.18 10.64
CA GLU A 71 -19.29 12.92 9.79
C GLU A 71 -20.60 12.92 10.59
N ASP A 72 -20.62 12.26 11.75
CA ASP A 72 -21.80 12.21 12.62
C ASP A 72 -22.22 13.62 13.06
N ILE A 73 -21.25 14.45 13.43
CA ILE A 73 -21.46 15.85 13.79
C ILE A 73 -22.05 16.64 12.61
N GLU A 74 -21.47 16.53 11.42
CA GLU A 74 -21.97 17.25 10.23
C GLU A 74 -23.40 16.83 9.86
N ASN A 75 -23.74 15.55 10.06
CA ASN A 75 -25.08 15.03 9.83
C ASN A 75 -26.09 15.54 10.87
N GLU A 76 -25.68 15.68 12.13
CA GLU A 76 -26.51 16.27 13.19
C GLU A 76 -26.73 17.78 12.98
N GLU A 77 -25.72 18.53 12.54
CA GLU A 77 -25.85 19.96 12.24
C GLU A 77 -26.88 20.23 11.13
N LYS A 78 -26.92 19.37 10.11
CA LYS A 78 -27.93 19.44 9.04
C LYS A 78 -29.35 19.25 9.57
N LYS A 79 -29.54 18.42 10.60
CA LYS A 79 -30.85 18.13 11.22
C LYS A 79 -31.29 19.20 12.23
N ASN A 80 -30.38 19.82 12.99
CA ASN A 80 -30.72 20.69 14.11
C ASN A 80 -30.04 22.07 14.08
N LYS A 81 -30.65 23.05 13.39
CA LYS A 81 -30.12 24.42 13.23
C LYS A 81 -29.92 25.20 14.55
N LYS A 82 -30.57 24.83 15.66
CA LYS A 82 -30.58 25.58 16.93
C LYS A 82 -29.38 25.31 17.87
N LYS A 83 -28.56 24.26 17.65
CA LYS A 83 -27.39 23.91 18.50
C LYS A 83 -26.01 24.21 17.88
N LYS A 84 -25.94 25.11 16.89
CA LYS A 84 -24.75 25.32 16.03
C LYS A 84 -23.44 25.69 16.74
N LYS A 85 -23.45 26.48 17.82
CA LYS A 85 -22.20 27.06 18.37
C LYS A 85 -21.30 26.02 19.07
N LYS A 86 -21.88 25.19 19.96
CA LYS A 86 -21.13 24.14 20.69
C LYS A 86 -20.70 22.99 19.77
N ILE A 87 -21.49 22.70 18.73
CA ILE A 87 -21.17 21.65 17.75
C ILE A 87 -19.97 22.08 16.88
N LYS A 88 -19.92 23.35 16.47
CA LYS A 88 -18.84 23.91 15.65
C LYS A 88 -17.48 23.94 16.36
N GLU A 89 -17.46 24.21 17.67
CA GLU A 89 -16.22 24.18 18.47
C GLU A 89 -15.68 22.75 18.61
N ASN A 90 -16.53 21.76 18.92
CA ASN A 90 -16.13 20.35 18.97
C ASN A 90 -15.64 19.84 17.61
N ASN A 91 -16.34 20.19 16.51
CA ASN A 91 -15.92 19.79 15.15
C ASN A 91 -14.51 20.32 14.82
N LYS A 92 -14.22 21.58 15.19
CA LYS A 92 -12.90 22.17 14.99
C LYS A 92 -11.80 21.37 15.70
N GLU A 93 -12.03 20.94 16.93
CA GLU A 93 -11.05 20.17 17.70
C GLU A 93 -10.75 18.81 17.03
N TYR A 94 -11.78 18.07 16.61
CA TYR A 94 -11.59 16.80 15.90
C TYR A 94 -10.86 16.98 14.56
N VAL A 95 -11.21 18.00 13.79
CA VAL A 95 -10.53 18.32 12.52
C VAL A 95 -9.06 18.62 12.77
N GLU A 96 -8.73 19.47 13.74
CA GLU A 96 -7.32 19.79 14.05
C GLU A 96 -6.54 18.57 14.57
N MET A 97 -7.16 17.70 15.37
CA MET A 97 -6.54 16.45 15.79
C MET A 97 -6.28 15.51 14.59
N CYS A 98 -7.26 15.37 13.69
CA CYS A 98 -7.09 14.61 12.46
C CYS A 98 -5.94 15.13 11.60
N LYS A 99 -5.87 16.45 11.37
CA LYS A 99 -4.75 17.08 10.65
C LYS A 99 -3.42 16.77 11.31
N TRP A 100 -3.36 16.86 12.63
CA TRP A 100 -2.14 16.58 13.40
C TRP A 100 -1.72 15.11 13.27
N ILE A 101 -2.65 14.16 13.38
CA ILE A 101 -2.38 12.73 13.18
C ILE A 101 -1.87 12.48 11.76
N LEU A 102 -2.52 13.05 10.73
CA LEU A 102 -2.08 12.93 9.34
C LEU A 102 -0.68 13.48 9.14
N LYS A 103 -0.36 14.64 9.74
CA LYS A 103 0.98 15.23 9.68
C LYS A 103 2.05 14.33 10.30
N LYS A 104 1.71 13.57 11.35
CA LYS A 104 2.64 12.66 12.05
C LYS A 104 2.75 11.28 11.40
N ARG A 105 1.98 10.98 10.37
CA ARG A 105 2.04 9.70 9.67
C ARG A 105 3.40 9.47 9.03
N ILE A 106 3.94 8.28 9.20
CA ILE A 106 5.23 7.85 8.62
C ILE A 106 5.02 6.70 7.62
N THR A 107 6.09 6.23 6.99
CA THR A 107 6.09 4.95 6.25
C THR A 107 5.94 3.81 7.25
N TYR A 108 5.36 2.67 6.83
CA TYR A 108 5.21 1.52 7.72
C TYR A 108 6.56 1.17 8.40
N PRO A 109 6.64 1.10 9.74
CA PRO A 109 7.93 0.96 10.41
C PRO A 109 8.61 -0.38 10.12
N MET A 110 9.86 -0.35 9.62
CA MET A 110 10.61 -1.58 9.33
C MET A 110 10.77 -2.46 10.59
N LYS A 111 11.03 -1.84 11.74
CA LYS A 111 11.14 -2.54 13.03
C LYS A 111 9.89 -3.35 13.38
N GLN A 112 8.70 -2.86 13.04
CA GLN A 112 7.45 -3.59 13.29
C GLN A 112 7.31 -4.81 12.36
N ILE A 113 7.75 -4.67 11.10
CA ILE A 113 7.79 -5.80 10.16
C ILE A 113 8.77 -6.86 10.66
N GLU A 114 9.98 -6.44 11.04
CA GLU A 114 11.02 -7.35 11.55
C GLU A 114 10.56 -8.09 12.81
N TYR A 115 9.96 -7.36 13.76
CA TYR A 115 9.38 -7.94 14.96
C TYR A 115 8.29 -8.96 14.64
N ALA A 116 7.32 -8.60 13.80
CA ALA A 116 6.23 -9.52 13.43
C ALA A 116 6.77 -10.80 12.78
N ILE A 117 7.80 -10.69 11.94
CA ILE A 117 8.44 -11.85 11.32
C ILE A 117 9.18 -12.69 12.37
N ASP A 118 9.96 -12.07 13.26
CA ASP A 118 10.70 -12.80 14.31
C ASP A 118 9.76 -13.50 15.28
N TYR A 119 8.70 -12.82 15.70
CA TYR A 119 7.68 -13.39 16.58
C TYR A 119 7.01 -14.62 15.96
N VAL A 120 6.60 -14.56 14.67
CA VAL A 120 6.04 -15.73 13.98
C VAL A 120 7.08 -16.83 13.86
N LYS A 121 8.28 -16.49 13.41
CA LYS A 121 9.39 -17.44 13.23
C LYS A 121 9.69 -18.21 14.54
N ASP A 122 9.71 -17.52 15.67
CA ASP A 122 10.01 -18.12 16.98
C ASP A 122 8.82 -18.97 17.48
N LYS A 123 7.57 -18.53 17.29
CA LYS A 123 6.37 -19.31 17.62
C LYS A 123 6.18 -20.56 16.75
N LEU A 124 6.79 -20.61 15.58
CA LEU A 124 6.69 -21.73 14.64
C LEU A 124 7.53 -22.95 15.06
N ILE A 125 8.40 -22.81 16.08
CA ILE A 125 9.24 -23.88 16.62
C ILE A 125 8.66 -24.24 17.99
N ASP A 126 8.27 -25.51 18.20
CA ASP A 126 7.92 -25.97 19.55
C ASP A 126 9.13 -26.44 20.36
N GLU A 127 8.92 -26.77 21.64
CA GLU A 127 9.97 -27.21 22.58
C GLU A 127 10.74 -28.45 22.08
N ASP A 128 10.12 -29.24 21.20
CA ASP A 128 10.69 -30.44 20.58
C ASP A 128 11.35 -30.18 19.20
N GLY A 129 11.35 -28.92 18.73
CA GLY A 129 11.94 -28.52 17.46
C GLY A 129 11.08 -28.84 16.22
N VAL A 130 9.80 -29.16 16.40
CA VAL A 130 8.87 -29.47 15.31
C VAL A 130 8.21 -28.19 14.77
N SER A 131 8.20 -28.05 13.44
CA SER A 131 7.58 -26.90 12.77
C SER A 131 6.05 -26.96 12.91
N LYS A 132 5.46 -25.95 13.56
CA LYS A 132 4.02 -25.73 13.56
C LYS A 132 3.56 -25.04 12.27
N VAL A 133 2.25 -25.02 12.05
CA VAL A 133 1.60 -24.23 10.98
C VAL A 133 1.56 -22.78 11.43
N ILE A 134 1.74 -21.83 10.50
CA ILE A 134 1.77 -20.39 10.82
C ILE A 134 0.53 -19.97 11.59
N ASP A 135 0.74 -19.42 12.79
CA ASP A 135 -0.30 -18.86 13.63
C ASP A 135 -0.93 -17.63 12.95
N THR A 136 -2.25 -17.64 12.81
CA THR A 136 -3.02 -16.59 12.13
C THR A 136 -3.00 -15.25 12.87
N GLU A 137 -2.66 -15.23 14.17
CA GLU A 137 -2.76 -14.04 15.04
C GLU A 137 -1.88 -12.85 14.60
N VAL A 138 -0.72 -13.09 13.98
CA VAL A 138 0.24 -12.01 13.67
C VAL A 138 -0.11 -11.26 12.38
N HIS A 139 -0.79 -11.95 11.46
CA HIS A 139 -1.33 -11.33 10.25
C HIS A 139 -2.43 -10.32 10.59
N LEU A 140 -3.15 -10.55 11.69
CA LEU A 140 -4.17 -9.65 12.23
C LEU A 140 -3.55 -8.30 12.60
N PHE A 141 -2.36 -8.32 13.17
CA PHE A 141 -1.64 -7.13 13.60
C PHE A 141 -1.15 -6.26 12.43
N LEU A 142 -0.51 -6.86 11.41
CA LEU A 142 0.05 -6.09 10.28
C LEU A 142 -1.04 -5.45 9.39
N LEU A 143 -2.14 -6.17 9.18
CA LEU A 143 -3.22 -5.76 8.29
C LEU A 143 -4.38 -5.05 9.00
N GLY A 144 -4.40 -5.06 10.34
CA GLY A 144 -5.50 -4.54 11.16
C GLY A 144 -6.79 -5.31 10.92
N MET A 145 -6.69 -6.64 10.87
CA MET A 145 -7.79 -7.54 10.51
C MET A 145 -8.13 -8.47 11.68
N ASN A 146 -9.34 -9.04 11.71
CA ASN A 146 -9.68 -10.12 12.63
C ASN A 146 -9.53 -11.52 11.98
N GLN A 147 -9.57 -12.58 12.79
CA GLN A 147 -9.32 -13.95 12.32
C GLN A 147 -10.34 -14.40 11.26
N LYS A 148 -11.59 -13.95 11.36
CA LYS A 148 -12.64 -14.26 10.39
C LYS A 148 -12.32 -13.60 9.05
N GLU A 149 -12.00 -12.32 9.03
CA GLU A 149 -11.65 -11.63 7.79
C GLU A 149 -10.39 -12.22 7.14
N LEU A 150 -9.39 -12.64 7.93
CA LEU A 150 -8.21 -13.31 7.39
C LEU A 150 -8.57 -14.65 6.75
N LYS A 151 -9.43 -15.45 7.39
CA LYS A 151 -9.93 -16.71 6.82
C LYS A 151 -10.69 -16.48 5.52
N GLU A 152 -11.56 -15.47 5.47
CA GLU A 152 -12.28 -15.06 4.25
C GLU A 152 -11.29 -14.73 3.13
N ILE A 153 -10.22 -13.98 3.41
CA ILE A 153 -9.17 -13.69 2.40
C ILE A 153 -8.46 -14.96 1.93
N LEU A 154 -8.05 -15.82 2.86
CA LEU A 154 -7.29 -17.02 2.51
C LEU A 154 -8.12 -18.03 1.71
N ILE A 155 -9.45 -18.04 1.87
CA ILE A 155 -10.37 -18.94 1.18
C ILE A 155 -10.94 -18.29 -0.10
N ASP A 156 -11.60 -17.14 0.03
CA ASP A 156 -12.40 -16.55 -1.05
C ASP A 156 -11.59 -15.68 -2.01
N ASP A 157 -10.54 -15.03 -1.50
CA ASP A 157 -9.70 -14.12 -2.27
C ASP A 157 -8.51 -14.81 -2.93
N ASN A 158 -8.11 -15.99 -2.44
CA ASN A 158 -7.14 -16.87 -3.09
C ASN A 158 -7.54 -17.14 -4.56
N LEU A 159 -8.79 -17.55 -4.79
CA LEU A 159 -9.32 -17.80 -6.13
C LEU A 159 -9.20 -16.57 -7.04
N LEU A 160 -9.49 -15.36 -6.52
CA LEU A 160 -9.38 -14.12 -7.28
C LEU A 160 -7.93 -13.79 -7.63
N TYR A 161 -7.02 -13.91 -6.65
CA TYR A 161 -5.61 -13.63 -6.84
C TYR A 161 -4.98 -14.59 -7.87
N TRP A 162 -5.31 -15.89 -7.78
CA TRP A 162 -4.83 -16.91 -8.70
C TRP A 162 -5.42 -16.74 -10.12
N ALA A 163 -6.74 -16.54 -10.21
CA ALA A 163 -7.43 -16.43 -11.49
C ALA A 163 -6.88 -15.26 -12.31
N THR A 164 -6.70 -14.12 -11.66
CA THR A 164 -6.11 -12.95 -12.32
C THR A 164 -4.63 -13.12 -12.64
N GLY A 165 -3.89 -13.85 -11.79
CA GLY A 165 -2.56 -14.40 -12.05
C GLY A 165 -2.45 -15.07 -13.42
N ARG A 166 -3.39 -15.96 -13.70
CA ARG A 166 -3.41 -16.80 -14.91
C ARG A 166 -4.22 -16.20 -16.07
N ASN A 167 -4.73 -14.98 -15.94
CA ASN A 167 -5.65 -14.35 -16.89
C ASN A 167 -6.97 -15.13 -17.09
N VAL A 168 -7.40 -15.87 -16.08
CA VAL A 168 -8.72 -16.50 -16.03
C VAL A 168 -9.76 -15.40 -15.83
N VAL A 169 -10.68 -15.28 -16.78
CA VAL A 169 -11.73 -14.25 -16.77
C VAL A 169 -12.90 -14.67 -15.87
N PHE A 170 -13.18 -15.98 -15.84
CA PHE A 170 -14.40 -16.52 -15.27
C PHE A 170 -14.16 -17.95 -14.75
N MET A 171 -14.75 -18.30 -13.59
CA MET A 171 -14.83 -19.69 -13.09
C MET A 171 -16.26 -20.02 -12.67
N LYS A 172 -16.75 -21.19 -13.11
CA LYS A 172 -18.02 -21.78 -12.67
C LYS A 172 -17.66 -22.88 -11.67
N ASN A 173 -18.04 -22.71 -10.41
CA ASN A 173 -17.99 -23.81 -9.44
C ASN A 173 -19.36 -24.50 -9.46
N GLU A 174 -19.40 -25.82 -9.28
CA GLU A 174 -20.64 -26.62 -9.38
C GLU A 174 -21.72 -26.17 -8.38
N ASN A 175 -21.32 -25.53 -7.27
CA ASN A 175 -22.21 -25.07 -6.20
C ASN A 175 -22.11 -23.56 -5.87
N LEU A 176 -21.39 -22.76 -6.66
CA LEU A 176 -21.30 -21.31 -6.43
C LEU A 176 -21.75 -20.51 -7.64
N ASN A 177 -22.22 -19.30 -7.35
CA ASN A 177 -22.56 -18.33 -8.38
C ASN A 177 -21.35 -18.01 -9.25
N ARG A 178 -21.68 -17.65 -10.49
CA ARG A 178 -20.77 -17.19 -11.52
C ARG A 178 -19.88 -16.04 -10.98
N LYS A 179 -18.61 -16.27 -10.63
CA LYS A 179 -17.68 -15.20 -10.18
C LYS A 179 -16.81 -14.72 -11.35
N ARG A 180 -16.84 -13.41 -11.61
CA ARG A 180 -16.09 -12.74 -12.67
C ARG A 180 -14.88 -12.03 -12.05
N PHE A 181 -13.69 -12.28 -12.59
CA PHE A 181 -12.43 -11.84 -11.97
C PHE A 181 -11.78 -10.65 -12.69
N ASP A 182 -12.50 -10.05 -13.63
CA ASP A 182 -11.95 -9.09 -14.57
C ASP A 182 -12.40 -7.64 -14.42
N GLU A 183 -13.16 -7.34 -13.37
CA GLU A 183 -13.80 -6.04 -13.17
C GLU A 183 -12.87 -4.97 -12.54
N GLY A 184 -11.58 -5.30 -12.40
CA GLY A 184 -10.49 -4.33 -12.20
C GLY A 184 -10.44 -3.54 -10.90
N TRP A 185 -11.38 -3.72 -9.96
CA TRP A 185 -11.49 -2.94 -8.72
C TRP A 185 -11.54 -3.75 -7.41
N TYR A 186 -10.59 -4.67 -7.22
CA TYR A 186 -10.41 -5.45 -5.98
C TYR A 186 -9.10 -5.09 -5.26
N VAL A 187 -8.82 -3.79 -5.14
CA VAL A 187 -7.52 -3.28 -4.64
C VAL A 187 -7.17 -3.79 -3.25
N MET A 188 -8.10 -3.67 -2.28
CA MET A 188 -7.84 -4.06 -0.90
C MET A 188 -7.54 -5.54 -0.77
N THR A 189 -8.44 -6.37 -1.32
CA THR A 189 -8.27 -7.82 -1.42
C THR A 189 -6.90 -8.19 -2.00
N PHE A 190 -6.54 -7.59 -3.14
CA PHE A 190 -5.28 -7.89 -3.79
C PHE A 190 -4.06 -7.51 -2.94
N LEU A 191 -4.05 -6.31 -2.37
CA LEU A 191 -2.95 -5.84 -1.52
C LEU A 191 -2.82 -6.72 -0.27
N ARG A 192 -3.92 -7.04 0.40
CA ARG A 192 -3.92 -7.91 1.58
C ARG A 192 -3.34 -9.29 1.27
N TYR A 193 -3.81 -9.92 0.19
CA TYR A 193 -3.30 -11.22 -0.22
C TYR A 193 -1.83 -11.18 -0.61
N ARG A 194 -1.38 -10.14 -1.34
CA ARG A 194 0.05 -9.96 -1.67
C ARG A 194 0.91 -9.77 -0.42
N ILE A 195 0.47 -8.93 0.51
CA ILE A 195 1.18 -8.65 1.76
C ILE A 195 1.32 -9.94 2.55
N PHE A 196 0.26 -10.74 2.65
CA PHE A 196 0.29 -12.06 3.27
C PHE A 196 1.38 -12.95 2.68
N LEU A 197 1.38 -13.14 1.35
CA LEU A 197 2.37 -14.00 0.68
C LEU A 197 3.80 -13.49 0.87
N LEU A 198 4.02 -12.17 0.78
CA LEU A 198 5.35 -11.58 0.99
C LEU A 198 5.82 -11.77 2.43
N PHE A 199 4.92 -11.62 3.40
CA PHE A 199 5.21 -11.85 4.80
C PHE A 199 5.58 -13.31 5.06
N GLU A 200 4.80 -14.26 4.54
CA GLU A 200 5.08 -15.70 4.59
C GLU A 200 6.49 -16.02 4.04
N ILE A 201 6.81 -15.52 2.84
CA ILE A 201 8.13 -15.69 2.22
C ILE A 201 9.24 -15.12 3.12
N CYS A 202 9.02 -13.96 3.75
CA CYS A 202 10.02 -13.36 4.63
C CYS A 202 10.21 -14.16 5.94
N VAL A 203 9.14 -14.74 6.49
CA VAL A 203 9.20 -15.65 7.64
C VAL A 203 9.99 -16.91 7.28
N GLU A 204 9.68 -17.54 6.14
CA GLU A 204 10.40 -18.72 5.67
C GLU A 204 11.88 -18.46 5.42
N LEU A 205 12.20 -17.33 4.76
CA LEU A 205 13.57 -16.88 4.58
C LEU A 205 14.30 -16.78 5.91
N LYS A 206 13.72 -16.11 6.92
CA LYS A 206 14.34 -15.99 8.24
C LYS A 206 14.46 -17.33 8.98
N ARG A 207 13.49 -18.24 8.82
CA ARG A 207 13.45 -19.54 9.50
C ARG A 207 14.49 -20.52 8.92
N GLU A 208 14.53 -20.67 7.61
CA GLU A 208 15.35 -21.67 6.93
C GLU A 208 16.80 -21.23 6.73
N GLY A 209 17.05 -19.92 6.83
CA GLY A 209 18.38 -19.36 6.63
C GLY A 209 18.97 -19.75 5.27
N THR A 210 20.25 -20.12 5.26
CA THR A 210 20.96 -20.51 4.04
C THR A 210 20.75 -21.97 3.62
N CYS A 211 20.12 -22.80 4.45
CA CYS A 211 20.27 -24.25 4.34
C CYS A 211 19.35 -24.92 3.31
N ASN A 212 18.19 -24.34 2.95
CA ASN A 212 17.17 -25.03 2.14
C ASN A 212 16.61 -24.25 0.94
N ILE A 213 16.96 -22.97 0.80
CA ILE A 213 16.34 -22.11 -0.21
C ILE A 213 17.27 -21.93 -1.41
N LYS A 214 16.86 -22.46 -2.58
CA LYS A 214 17.54 -22.18 -3.86
C LYS A 214 17.40 -20.69 -4.20
N LEU A 215 18.46 -19.92 -3.96
CA LEU A 215 18.54 -18.49 -4.23
C LEU A 215 18.58 -18.19 -5.74
N PRO A 216 18.15 -16.98 -6.17
CA PRO A 216 18.33 -16.56 -7.54
C PRO A 216 19.82 -16.44 -7.90
N LYS A 217 20.15 -16.68 -9.18
CA LYS A 217 21.53 -16.56 -9.68
C LYS A 217 22.10 -15.17 -9.37
N ASN A 218 23.35 -15.14 -8.92
CA ASN A 218 24.10 -13.92 -8.61
C ASN A 218 23.45 -13.04 -7.53
N THR A 219 22.76 -13.65 -6.55
CA THR A 219 22.16 -12.93 -5.43
C THR A 219 22.51 -13.64 -4.12
N THR A 220 22.86 -12.85 -3.10
CA THR A 220 23.13 -13.34 -1.74
C THR A 220 21.84 -13.45 -0.93
N PHE A 221 21.83 -14.31 0.08
CA PHE A 221 20.69 -14.46 0.99
C PHE A 221 20.30 -13.11 1.64
N GLU A 222 21.30 -12.33 2.09
CA GLU A 222 21.08 -11.01 2.69
C GLU A 222 20.39 -10.05 1.71
N GLN A 223 20.79 -10.05 0.43
CA GLN A 223 20.14 -9.24 -0.59
C GLN A 223 18.68 -9.63 -0.79
N VAL A 224 18.37 -10.94 -0.83
CA VAL A 224 16.98 -11.43 -0.95
C VAL A 224 16.16 -10.95 0.25
N CYS A 225 16.66 -11.15 1.47
CA CYS A 225 15.96 -10.74 2.70
C CYS A 225 15.74 -9.22 2.74
N LYS A 226 16.79 -8.43 2.51
CA LYS A 226 16.71 -6.96 2.51
C LYS A 226 15.70 -6.46 1.47
N LYS A 227 15.69 -7.04 0.28
CA LYS A 227 14.75 -6.68 -0.80
C LYS A 227 13.32 -7.11 -0.49
N GLY A 228 13.12 -8.30 0.08
CA GLY A 228 11.82 -8.79 0.53
C GLY A 228 11.19 -7.91 1.61
N LEU A 229 11.95 -7.58 2.66
CA LEU A 229 11.50 -6.68 3.73
C LEU A 229 11.15 -5.28 3.21
N LYS A 230 11.99 -4.73 2.33
CA LYS A 230 11.71 -3.43 1.68
C LYS A 230 10.45 -3.47 0.83
N GLU A 231 10.25 -4.53 0.04
CA GLU A 231 9.02 -4.67 -0.73
C GLU A 231 7.80 -4.77 0.18
N LEU A 232 7.86 -5.60 1.21
CA LEU A 232 6.78 -5.76 2.18
C LEU A 232 6.41 -4.42 2.83
N GLN A 233 7.42 -3.60 3.18
CA GLN A 233 7.21 -2.24 3.68
C GLN A 233 6.47 -1.35 2.68
N VAL A 234 6.84 -1.39 1.39
CA VAL A 234 6.16 -0.61 0.35
C VAL A 234 4.71 -1.05 0.20
N GLN A 235 4.43 -2.36 0.22
CA GLN A 235 3.08 -2.90 0.11
C GLN A 235 2.20 -2.51 1.30
N LEU A 236 2.70 -2.68 2.52
CA LEU A 236 2.02 -2.27 3.75
C LEU A 236 1.73 -0.77 3.76
N THR A 237 2.71 0.06 3.36
CA THR A 237 2.53 1.50 3.27
C THR A 237 1.46 1.87 2.24
N THR A 238 1.50 1.23 1.06
CA THR A 238 0.50 1.42 -0.01
C THR A 238 -0.91 1.05 0.46
N TYR A 239 -1.04 -0.06 1.18
CA TYR A 239 -2.31 -0.54 1.75
C TYR A 239 -2.90 0.46 2.75
N TRP A 240 -2.11 0.91 3.73
CA TRP A 240 -2.58 1.86 4.72
C TRP A 240 -2.80 3.27 4.12
N ASP A 241 -1.98 3.69 3.17
CA ASP A 241 -2.19 4.94 2.41
C ASP A 241 -3.54 4.91 1.68
N TYR A 242 -3.89 3.77 1.06
CA TYR A 242 -5.16 3.59 0.38
C TYR A 242 -6.34 3.61 1.35
N ILE A 243 -6.29 2.86 2.46
CA ILE A 243 -7.37 2.84 3.46
C ILE A 243 -7.63 4.25 4.00
N THR A 244 -6.59 4.91 4.48
CA THR A 244 -6.68 6.25 5.07
C THR A 244 -7.16 7.27 4.03
N GLY A 245 -6.64 7.22 2.80
CA GLY A 245 -7.07 8.09 1.71
C GLY A 245 -8.55 7.88 1.34
N VAL A 246 -9.02 6.63 1.22
CA VAL A 246 -10.42 6.31 0.89
C VAL A 246 -11.35 6.83 1.98
N ARG A 247 -10.99 6.60 3.25
CA ARG A 247 -11.77 7.09 4.40
C ARG A 247 -11.89 8.60 4.37
N ILE A 248 -10.77 9.31 4.25
CA ILE A 248 -10.73 10.78 4.21
C ILE A 248 -11.53 11.32 3.04
N HIS A 249 -11.31 10.79 1.84
CA HIS A 249 -12.03 11.21 0.63
C HIS A 249 -13.55 11.11 0.81
N ASN A 250 -14.03 10.03 1.43
CA ASN A 250 -15.46 9.75 1.54
C ASN A 250 -16.11 10.46 2.74
N LYS A 251 -15.38 10.66 3.84
CA LYS A 251 -15.94 11.11 5.12
C LYS A 251 -15.58 12.55 5.47
N CYS A 252 -14.37 12.99 5.12
CA CYS A 252 -13.85 14.31 5.47
C CYS A 252 -12.99 14.87 4.31
N PRO A 253 -13.56 15.15 3.13
CA PRO A 253 -12.79 15.51 1.94
C PRO A 253 -11.91 16.76 2.12
N ALA A 254 -12.25 17.64 3.07
CA ALA A 254 -11.42 18.80 3.44
C ALA A 254 -10.01 18.42 3.94
N LEU A 255 -9.81 17.20 4.45
CA LEU A 255 -8.52 16.70 4.94
C LEU A 255 -7.65 16.05 3.84
N LEU A 256 -8.10 16.03 2.57
CA LEU A 256 -7.30 15.50 1.47
C LEU A 256 -6.03 16.32 1.22
N ASP A 257 -6.07 17.62 1.50
CA ASP A 257 -4.88 18.48 1.43
C ASP A 257 -3.85 18.05 2.48
N ASP A 258 -4.28 17.78 3.72
CA ASP A 258 -3.39 17.31 4.79
C ASP A 258 -2.81 15.90 4.50
N TRP A 259 -3.64 14.99 3.97
CA TRP A 259 -3.20 13.65 3.59
C TRP A 259 -2.18 13.67 2.45
N SER A 260 -2.45 14.42 1.39
CA SER A 260 -1.53 14.55 0.26
C SER A 260 -0.25 15.29 0.64
N LEU A 261 -0.34 16.30 1.50
CA LEU A 261 0.83 16.99 2.06
C LEU A 261 1.71 16.03 2.87
N ASN A 262 1.11 15.18 3.70
CA ASN A 262 1.86 14.16 4.44
C ASN A 262 2.62 13.20 3.51
N ILE A 263 2.02 12.78 2.39
CA ILE A 263 2.72 11.93 1.41
C ILE A 263 3.95 12.67 0.84
N VAL A 264 3.79 13.93 0.47
CA VAL A 264 4.90 14.77 -0.02
C VAL A 264 5.97 14.93 1.06
N ASP A 265 5.60 15.25 2.30
CA ASP A 265 6.52 15.42 3.41
C ASP A 265 7.31 14.14 3.69
N ARG A 266 6.64 12.97 3.69
CA ARG A 266 7.30 11.67 3.83
C ARG A 266 8.31 11.45 2.70
N LEU A 267 7.92 11.68 1.45
CA LEU A 267 8.82 11.56 0.30
C LEU A 267 10.05 12.48 0.41
N MET A 268 9.82 13.74 0.81
CA MET A 268 10.86 14.76 0.84
C MET A 268 11.84 14.56 2.01
N ASN A 269 11.36 14.13 3.16
CA ASN A 269 12.16 14.01 4.39
C ASN A 269 12.96 12.71 4.50
N LEU A 270 12.83 11.79 3.54
CA LEU A 270 13.66 10.59 3.51
C LEU A 270 15.12 10.97 3.33
N LYS A 271 15.98 10.41 4.17
CA LYS A 271 17.42 10.64 4.07
C LYS A 271 17.91 10.12 2.71
N PRO A 272 18.69 10.91 1.96
CA PRO A 272 19.35 10.42 0.76
C PRO A 272 20.15 9.18 1.10
N THR A 273 19.94 8.12 0.35
CA THR A 273 20.76 6.93 0.42
C THR A 273 22.15 7.25 -0.12
N LEU A 274 23.20 6.85 0.59
CA LEU A 274 24.59 7.15 0.24
C LEU A 274 25.04 6.51 -1.08
N SER A 275 24.29 5.53 -1.60
CA SER A 275 24.58 4.88 -2.88
C SER A 275 23.68 5.40 -4.00
N LYS A 276 24.30 5.70 -5.17
CA LYS A 276 23.60 6.10 -6.39
C LYS A 276 22.56 5.08 -6.91
N ASN A 277 22.60 3.85 -6.40
CA ASN A 277 21.76 2.73 -6.85
C ASN A 277 20.63 2.40 -5.88
N GLU A 278 20.60 2.99 -4.68
CA GLU A 278 19.56 2.71 -3.71
C GLU A 278 18.40 3.69 -3.92
N TYR A 279 17.28 3.17 -4.40
CA TYR A 279 16.07 3.93 -4.67
C TYR A 279 15.10 3.74 -3.49
N TYR A 280 14.39 4.81 -3.12
CA TYR A 280 13.21 4.71 -2.27
C TYR A 280 11.98 4.94 -3.13
N GLU A 281 10.92 4.17 -2.89
CA GLU A 281 9.67 4.29 -3.64
C GLU A 281 8.47 4.13 -2.70
N MET A 282 7.54 5.08 -2.76
CA MET A 282 6.17 4.92 -2.28
C MET A 282 5.27 4.67 -3.48
N SER A 283 4.28 3.79 -3.32
CA SER A 283 3.27 3.55 -4.33
C SER A 283 1.90 3.97 -3.81
N LEU A 284 1.15 4.68 -4.64
CA LEU A 284 -0.24 5.04 -4.38
C LEU A 284 -1.13 4.32 -5.38
N VAL A 285 -2.29 3.86 -4.91
CA VAL A 285 -3.32 3.30 -5.77
C VAL A 285 -4.20 4.44 -6.26
N VAL A 286 -4.16 4.67 -7.57
CA VAL A 286 -4.97 5.63 -8.31
C VAL A 286 -5.68 4.90 -9.45
N GLY A 287 -6.33 5.62 -10.37
CA GLY A 287 -6.86 4.96 -11.56
C GLY A 287 -8.03 5.68 -12.20
N HIS A 288 -8.86 4.86 -12.82
CA HIS A 288 -10.10 5.18 -13.51
C HIS A 288 -11.13 4.10 -13.12
N LYS A 289 -12.43 4.36 -13.28
CA LYS A 289 -13.45 3.37 -12.90
C LYS A 289 -13.20 2.01 -13.55
N GLY A 290 -13.07 0.97 -12.73
CA GLY A 290 -12.80 -0.40 -13.19
C GLY A 290 -11.36 -0.63 -13.64
N HIS A 291 -10.44 0.31 -13.38
CA HIS A 291 -9.04 0.17 -13.74
C HIS A 291 -8.08 0.75 -12.71
N THR A 292 -7.38 -0.15 -12.02
CA THR A 292 -6.36 0.21 -11.04
C THR A 292 -5.03 0.59 -11.72
N ILE A 293 -4.51 1.76 -11.36
CA ILE A 293 -3.19 2.27 -11.75
C ILE A 293 -2.36 2.52 -10.50
N TYR A 294 -1.06 2.30 -10.59
CA TYR A 294 -0.14 2.65 -9.52
C TYR A 294 0.62 3.92 -9.89
N LEU A 295 0.60 4.89 -8.99
CA LEU A 295 1.41 6.09 -9.03
C LEU A 295 2.59 5.89 -8.09
N SER A 296 3.78 5.80 -8.67
CA SER A 296 5.02 5.55 -7.94
C SER A 296 5.79 6.85 -7.74
N LEU A 297 6.04 7.17 -6.48
CA LEU A 297 6.75 8.35 -6.00
C LEU A 297 8.14 7.91 -5.57
N CYS A 298 9.15 8.19 -6.40
CA CYS A 298 10.50 7.73 -6.20
C CYS A 298 11.39 8.87 -5.71
N LYS A 299 12.23 8.60 -4.71
CA LYS A 299 13.38 9.43 -4.36
C LYS A 299 14.65 8.66 -4.69
N ILE A 300 15.46 9.23 -5.58
CA ILE A 300 16.70 8.63 -6.08
C ILE A 300 17.80 9.64 -5.86
N PHE A 301 18.70 9.37 -4.91
CA PHE A 301 19.75 10.33 -4.52
C PHE A 301 19.14 11.71 -4.19
N ASN A 302 19.50 12.74 -4.97
CA ASN A 302 18.98 14.10 -4.86
C ASN A 302 17.85 14.41 -5.86
N TYR A 303 17.16 13.41 -6.41
CA TYR A 303 16.07 13.60 -7.36
C TYR A 303 14.76 13.01 -6.84
N ILE A 304 13.68 13.74 -7.11
CA ILE A 304 12.31 13.21 -7.06
C ILE A 304 11.90 12.81 -8.47
N LEU A 305 11.24 11.66 -8.60
CA LEU A 305 10.77 11.11 -9.86
C LEU A 305 9.38 10.53 -9.67
N ILE A 306 8.44 10.91 -10.54
CA ILE A 306 7.04 10.51 -10.48
C ILE A 306 6.72 9.65 -11.69
N ARG A 307 6.23 8.43 -11.44
CA ARG A 307 6.05 7.38 -12.46
C ARG A 307 4.65 6.79 -12.41
N ILE A 308 4.05 6.58 -13.58
CA ILE A 308 2.80 5.85 -13.74
C ILE A 308 3.09 4.43 -14.23
N ASP A 309 2.66 3.46 -13.43
CA ASP A 309 2.79 2.02 -13.67
C ASP A 309 1.55 1.46 -14.38
N ASN A 310 1.14 2.11 -15.47
CA ASN A 310 -0.02 1.69 -16.27
C ASN A 310 0.42 0.91 -17.51
N ARG A 311 -0.29 -0.19 -17.80
CA ARG A 311 -0.10 -0.95 -19.05
C ARG A 311 -1.30 -0.96 -19.99
N TRP A 312 -2.42 -0.39 -19.57
CA TRP A 312 -3.63 -0.33 -20.37
C TRP A 312 -3.67 0.96 -21.16
N MET A 313 -3.43 0.85 -22.47
CA MET A 313 -3.30 2.00 -23.35
C MET A 313 -4.63 2.54 -23.90
N LYS A 314 -5.77 1.86 -23.65
CA LYS A 314 -7.07 2.31 -24.19
C LYS A 314 -7.58 3.57 -23.49
N THR A 315 -7.26 3.75 -22.22
CA THR A 315 -7.68 4.91 -21.41
C THR A 315 -6.64 6.01 -21.36
N VAL A 316 -5.47 5.80 -21.96
CA VAL A 316 -4.42 6.82 -22.01
C VAL A 316 -4.82 7.89 -23.02
N PRO A 317 -4.74 9.19 -22.66
CA PRO A 317 -5.05 10.28 -23.58
C PRO A 317 -4.22 10.18 -24.87
N SER A 318 -4.85 10.40 -26.03
CA SER A 318 -4.25 10.18 -27.35
C SER A 318 -3.02 11.06 -27.65
N ASN A 319 -2.93 12.22 -27.01
CA ASN A 319 -1.80 13.14 -27.09
C ASN A 319 -0.60 12.74 -26.20
N THR A 320 -0.71 11.66 -25.43
CA THR A 320 0.37 11.21 -24.54
C THR A 320 1.40 10.37 -25.31
N SER A 321 2.63 10.89 -25.41
CA SER A 321 3.76 10.13 -25.96
C SER A 321 4.28 9.13 -24.93
N HIS A 322 3.97 7.85 -25.15
CA HIS A 322 4.51 6.74 -24.35
C HIS A 322 5.67 6.07 -25.07
N PRO A 323 6.80 5.82 -24.39
CA PRO A 323 7.88 5.00 -24.94
C PRO A 323 7.36 3.60 -25.30
N LYS A 324 7.44 3.25 -26.58
CA LYS A 324 6.92 2.00 -27.15
C LYS A 324 8.02 1.30 -27.92
N LYS A 325 8.07 -0.02 -27.80
CA LYS A 325 8.92 -0.89 -28.62
C LYS A 325 8.04 -1.97 -29.28
N THR A 326 8.29 -2.25 -30.55
CA THR A 326 7.65 -3.38 -31.24
C THR A 326 8.59 -4.57 -31.20
N ILE A 327 8.07 -5.72 -30.79
CA ILE A 327 8.81 -6.99 -30.79
C ILE A 327 8.03 -8.05 -31.57
N GLN A 328 8.72 -9.05 -32.10
CA GLN A 328 8.13 -10.19 -32.78
C GLN A 328 8.29 -11.42 -31.88
N ILE A 329 7.17 -12.04 -31.51
CA ILE A 329 7.12 -13.30 -30.76
C ILE A 329 6.22 -14.25 -31.53
N ASN A 330 6.73 -15.42 -31.94
CA ASN A 330 5.97 -16.44 -32.66
C ASN A 330 5.13 -15.86 -33.81
N ASP A 331 5.77 -15.06 -34.68
CA ASP A 331 5.18 -14.35 -35.83
C ASP A 331 4.08 -13.33 -35.53
N LYS A 332 3.84 -13.03 -34.26
CA LYS A 332 2.94 -11.96 -33.82
C LYS A 332 3.73 -10.72 -33.44
N ARG A 333 3.37 -9.58 -34.03
CA ARG A 333 3.89 -8.26 -33.61
C ARG A 333 3.20 -7.83 -32.33
N CYS A 334 3.97 -7.76 -31.26
CA CYS A 334 3.53 -7.30 -29.94
C CYS A 334 4.11 -5.92 -29.64
N LYS A 335 3.31 -5.05 -29.00
CA LYS A 335 3.77 -3.75 -28.51
C LYS A 335 4.15 -3.89 -27.03
N GLU A 336 5.32 -3.41 -26.68
CA GLU A 336 5.76 -3.23 -25.32
C GLU A 336 5.91 -1.75 -24.97
N ILE A 337 5.71 -1.41 -23.71
CA ILE A 337 5.78 -0.05 -23.17
C ILE A 337 6.61 -0.01 -21.89
N GLN A 338 7.28 1.10 -21.67
CA GLN A 338 7.83 1.44 -20.37
C GLN A 338 6.80 2.17 -19.50
N PRO A 339 6.99 2.20 -18.17
CA PRO A 339 6.27 3.11 -17.30
C PRO A 339 6.39 4.56 -17.79
N TYR A 340 5.37 5.36 -17.53
CA TYR A 340 5.37 6.76 -17.96
C TYR A 340 5.99 7.65 -16.88
N VAL A 341 6.95 8.49 -17.28
CA VAL A 341 7.49 9.54 -16.40
C VAL A 341 6.59 10.76 -16.49
N VAL A 342 5.97 11.11 -15.36
CA VAL A 342 5.10 12.29 -15.25
C VAL A 342 5.98 13.52 -15.05
N ALA A 343 6.76 13.50 -13.96
CA ALA A 343 7.53 14.62 -13.46
C ALA A 343 8.87 14.14 -12.87
N TYR A 344 9.87 15.01 -12.88
CA TYR A 344 11.15 14.82 -12.20
C TYR A 344 11.78 16.17 -11.86
N PHE A 345 12.42 16.27 -10.70
CA PHE A 345 13.12 17.49 -10.28
C PHE A 345 14.16 17.21 -9.18
N PRO A 346 15.24 18.00 -9.09
CA PRO A 346 16.20 17.93 -8.00
C PRO A 346 15.58 18.33 -6.66
N CYS A 347 16.00 17.68 -5.57
CA CYS A 347 15.57 17.98 -4.20
C CYS A 347 16.06 19.35 -3.71
N ASP A 348 17.13 19.86 -4.32
CA ASP A 348 17.77 21.15 -4.07
C ASP A 348 17.44 22.21 -5.15
N SER A 349 16.41 21.95 -5.96
CA SER A 349 15.92 22.91 -6.96
C SER A 349 15.52 24.25 -6.32
N GLU A 350 15.82 25.36 -6.99
CA GLU A 350 15.34 26.70 -6.61
C GLU A 350 13.81 26.77 -6.57
N ASN A 351 13.13 25.93 -7.38
CA ASN A 351 11.67 25.84 -7.45
C ASN A 351 11.08 24.81 -6.47
N ILE A 352 11.84 24.28 -5.52
CA ILE A 352 11.41 23.13 -4.71
C ILE A 352 10.07 23.35 -3.99
N ASN A 353 9.80 24.56 -3.51
CA ASN A 353 8.53 24.88 -2.85
C ASN A 353 7.34 24.81 -3.82
N LYS A 354 7.52 25.31 -5.06
CA LYS A 354 6.54 25.20 -6.13
C LYS A 354 6.32 23.74 -6.54
N ASN A 355 7.39 22.95 -6.62
CA ASN A 355 7.34 21.54 -6.99
C ASN A 355 6.65 20.68 -5.93
N LYS A 356 6.86 20.98 -4.64
CA LYS A 356 6.13 20.36 -3.52
C LYS A 356 4.63 20.67 -3.58
N GLU A 357 4.28 21.93 -3.82
CA GLU A 357 2.87 22.35 -3.93
C GLU A 357 2.19 21.70 -5.14
N TRP A 358 2.87 21.64 -6.29
CA TRP A 358 2.39 20.92 -7.46
C TRP A 358 2.17 19.43 -7.13
N LEU A 359 3.14 18.77 -6.50
CA LEU A 359 3.06 17.34 -6.20
C LEU A 359 1.92 17.03 -5.22
N LYS A 360 1.72 17.88 -4.20
CA LYS A 360 0.60 17.78 -3.26
C LYS A 360 -0.73 17.81 -4.00
N ASN A 361 -0.95 18.81 -4.84
CA ASN A 361 -2.19 18.96 -5.62
C ASN A 361 -2.35 17.82 -6.62
N TYR A 362 -1.28 17.42 -7.31
CA TYR A 362 -1.28 16.30 -8.25
C TYR A 362 -1.75 15.00 -7.57
N ILE A 363 -1.19 14.65 -6.40
CA ILE A 363 -1.55 13.47 -5.62
C ILE A 363 -3.02 13.54 -5.16
N LYS A 364 -3.43 14.68 -4.60
CA LYS A 364 -4.81 14.91 -4.14
C LYS A 364 -5.83 14.63 -5.23
N TYR A 365 -5.65 15.25 -6.40
CA TYR A 365 -6.60 15.12 -7.50
C TYR A 365 -6.51 13.74 -8.18
N ALA A 366 -5.31 13.16 -8.32
CA ALA A 366 -5.14 11.81 -8.84
C ALA A 366 -5.87 10.78 -7.98
N PHE A 367 -5.82 10.94 -6.66
CA PHE A 367 -6.53 10.08 -5.73
C PHE A 367 -8.05 10.35 -5.73
N ALA A 368 -8.48 11.61 -5.70
CA ALA A 368 -9.89 11.97 -5.70
C ALA A 368 -10.63 11.46 -6.95
N LEU A 369 -9.99 11.57 -8.12
CA LEU A 369 -10.54 11.14 -9.41
C LEU A 369 -10.41 9.63 -9.67
N ARG A 370 -9.85 8.84 -8.75
CA ARG A 370 -9.50 7.41 -8.99
C ARG A 370 -10.67 6.53 -9.45
N ASN A 371 -11.90 6.91 -9.14
CA ASN A 371 -13.13 6.19 -9.49
C ASN A 371 -13.96 6.90 -10.58
N ASP A 372 -13.46 7.99 -11.15
CA ASP A 372 -14.19 8.76 -12.16
C ASP A 372 -14.26 7.94 -13.47
N GLU A 373 -15.45 7.89 -14.07
CA GLU A 373 -15.69 7.26 -15.37
C GLU A 373 -15.20 8.11 -16.53
N SER A 374 -15.18 9.42 -16.33
CA SER A 374 -14.78 10.37 -17.36
C SER A 374 -13.27 10.32 -17.59
N ASP A 375 -12.88 10.75 -18.79
CA ASP A 375 -11.47 10.88 -19.16
C ASP A 375 -10.70 11.85 -18.25
N LYS A 376 -11.38 12.62 -17.38
CA LYS A 376 -10.75 13.58 -16.44
C LYS A 376 -9.69 12.92 -15.57
N SER A 377 -9.96 11.72 -15.04
CA SER A 377 -9.00 10.98 -14.21
C SER A 377 -7.71 10.71 -14.98
N MET A 378 -7.84 10.21 -16.20
CA MET A 378 -6.70 9.87 -17.06
C MET A 378 -5.99 11.12 -17.58
N LYS A 379 -6.73 12.17 -17.93
CA LYS A 379 -6.17 13.46 -18.34
C LYS A 379 -5.35 14.10 -17.24
N HIS A 380 -5.85 14.06 -16.00
CA HIS A 380 -5.12 14.52 -14.81
C HIS A 380 -3.86 13.67 -14.58
N LEU A 381 -4.00 12.34 -14.54
CA LEU A 381 -2.88 11.43 -14.31
C LEU A 381 -1.75 11.65 -15.31
N TYR A 382 -2.07 11.76 -16.60
CA TYR A 382 -1.08 11.94 -17.67
C TYR A 382 -0.69 13.39 -17.94
N CYS A 383 -1.26 14.35 -17.20
CA CYS A 383 -1.09 15.79 -17.41
C CYS A 383 -1.36 16.21 -18.86
N SER A 384 -2.43 15.67 -19.47
CA SER A 384 -2.70 15.84 -20.91
C SER A 384 -3.56 17.06 -21.25
N ASP A 385 -4.27 17.63 -20.26
CA ASP A 385 -5.09 18.84 -20.40
C ASP A 385 -4.32 20.04 -19.82
N ILE A 386 -3.33 20.56 -20.56
CA ILE A 386 -2.38 21.59 -20.09
C ILE A 386 -2.99 23.02 -20.11
N GLN A 387 -4.32 23.16 -20.25
CA GLN A 387 -4.95 24.49 -20.39
C GLN A 387 -4.89 25.35 -19.12
N SER A 388 -4.48 24.80 -17.97
CA SER A 388 -4.22 25.57 -16.75
C SER A 388 -2.70 25.67 -16.49
N LEU A 389 -2.20 26.90 -16.34
CA LEU A 389 -0.79 27.21 -16.04
C LEU A 389 -0.27 26.56 -14.74
N HIS A 390 -1.16 26.02 -13.90
CA HIS A 390 -0.86 25.40 -12.62
C HIS A 390 -0.62 23.87 -12.72
N ASP A 391 -0.84 23.27 -13.89
CA ASP A 391 -0.81 21.81 -14.08
C ASP A 391 0.41 21.27 -14.84
N THR A 392 1.36 22.13 -15.25
CA THR A 392 2.54 21.65 -15.97
C THR A 392 3.45 20.84 -15.03
N PRO A 393 3.67 19.54 -15.30
CA PRO A 393 4.49 18.71 -14.43
C PRO A 393 5.94 19.20 -14.45
N PRO A 394 6.59 19.36 -13.28
CA PRO A 394 7.98 19.78 -13.22
C PRO A 394 8.87 18.72 -13.88
N ARG A 395 9.70 19.16 -14.82
CA ARG A 395 10.68 18.35 -15.55
C ARG A 395 11.99 19.14 -15.56
N GLU A 396 12.64 19.16 -14.40
CA GLU A 396 13.82 19.99 -14.13
C GLU A 396 15.10 19.16 -14.14
N GLY A 397 16.15 19.71 -14.76
CA GLY A 397 17.44 19.04 -14.91
C GLY A 397 17.44 17.93 -15.96
N GLU A 398 18.44 17.04 -15.88
CA GLU A 398 18.51 15.88 -16.76
C GLU A 398 17.63 14.72 -16.25
N LEU A 399 16.98 14.02 -17.18
CA LEU A 399 16.20 12.83 -16.86
C LEU A 399 17.11 11.75 -16.23
N PRO A 400 16.83 11.29 -15.00
CA PRO A 400 17.67 10.30 -14.33
C PRO A 400 17.89 9.04 -15.17
N SER A 401 19.15 8.59 -15.28
CA SER A 401 19.54 7.46 -16.14
C SER A 401 18.83 6.15 -15.81
N ILE A 402 18.40 5.96 -14.56
CA ILE A 402 17.60 4.81 -14.11
C ILE A 402 16.30 4.65 -14.92
N VAL A 403 15.72 5.73 -15.45
CA VAL A 403 14.52 5.66 -16.29
C VAL A 403 14.78 4.82 -17.55
N LYS A 404 15.98 4.92 -18.14
CA LYS A 404 16.35 4.15 -19.33
C LYS A 404 16.45 2.65 -19.04
N SER A 405 16.71 2.27 -17.78
CA SER A 405 16.84 0.89 -17.33
C SER A 405 15.51 0.19 -17.04
N TRP A 406 14.39 0.93 -17.01
CA TRP A 406 13.09 0.34 -16.72
C TRP A 406 12.64 -0.66 -17.79
N PRO A 407 11.98 -1.75 -17.39
CA PRO A 407 11.66 -2.83 -18.31
C PRO A 407 10.52 -2.41 -19.25
N TYR A 408 10.67 -2.73 -20.54
CA TYR A 408 9.57 -2.73 -21.49
C TYR A 408 8.64 -3.93 -21.19
N ARG A 409 7.33 -3.69 -21.21
CA ARG A 409 6.32 -4.70 -20.86
C ARG A 409 5.21 -4.75 -21.91
N PRO A 410 4.66 -5.94 -22.20
CA PRO A 410 3.54 -6.05 -23.14
C PRO A 410 2.37 -5.15 -22.75
N VAL A 411 1.84 -4.42 -23.74
CA VAL A 411 0.62 -3.64 -23.61
C VAL A 411 -0.54 -4.55 -23.25
N GLN A 412 -1.34 -4.13 -22.28
CA GLN A 412 -2.57 -4.81 -21.92
C GLN A 412 -3.66 -4.43 -22.93
N THR A 413 -4.13 -5.42 -23.69
CA THR A 413 -5.14 -5.24 -24.76
C THR A 413 -6.56 -5.47 -24.27
N LYS A 414 -6.75 -6.27 -23.21
CA LYS A 414 -8.04 -6.53 -22.55
C LYS A 414 -7.99 -5.94 -21.12
N ALA A 415 -9.02 -5.18 -20.73
CA ALA A 415 -9.08 -4.43 -19.46
C ALA A 415 -9.18 -5.30 -18.19
N ASN A 416 -9.01 -6.61 -18.35
CA ASN A 416 -9.69 -7.60 -17.54
C ASN A 416 -8.86 -8.14 -16.35
N ASN A 417 -7.72 -7.54 -16.02
CA ASN A 417 -6.90 -7.88 -14.82
C ASN A 417 -5.80 -6.84 -14.57
N CYS A 418 -6.12 -5.58 -14.81
CA CYS A 418 -5.15 -4.50 -14.76
C CYS A 418 -4.43 -4.33 -13.43
N TYR A 419 -5.06 -4.65 -12.29
CA TYR A 419 -4.44 -4.46 -10.99
C TYR A 419 -3.13 -5.26 -10.86
N LEU A 420 -3.14 -6.57 -11.15
CA LEU A 420 -1.96 -7.42 -11.05
C LEU A 420 -0.92 -6.97 -12.09
N ARG A 421 -1.39 -6.62 -13.28
CA ARG A 421 -0.50 -6.26 -14.37
C ARG A 421 0.21 -4.92 -14.13
N SER A 422 -0.50 -3.91 -13.65
CA SER A 422 0.01 -2.59 -13.32
C SER A 422 0.90 -2.66 -12.06
N HIS A 423 0.42 -3.31 -10.99
CA HIS A 423 1.17 -3.47 -9.74
C HIS A 423 2.52 -4.15 -9.92
N ASN A 424 2.55 -5.21 -10.73
CA ASN A 424 3.77 -5.95 -11.03
C ASN A 424 4.83 -5.12 -11.76
N VAL A 425 4.50 -3.95 -12.32
CA VAL A 425 5.49 -3.06 -12.94
C VAL A 425 6.40 -2.48 -11.87
N GLY A 426 5.83 -1.80 -10.86
CA GLY A 426 6.60 -1.24 -9.76
C GLY A 426 7.31 -2.32 -8.96
N TYR A 427 6.60 -3.39 -8.61
CA TYR A 427 7.21 -4.53 -7.90
C TYR A 427 8.45 -5.09 -8.61
N ARG A 428 8.40 -5.24 -9.93
CA ARG A 428 9.53 -5.74 -10.73
C ARG A 428 10.67 -4.72 -10.85
N ILE A 429 10.37 -3.43 -10.96
CA ILE A 429 11.41 -2.39 -10.98
C ILE A 429 12.17 -2.40 -9.65
N ARG A 430 11.43 -2.54 -8.54
CA ARG A 430 11.98 -2.54 -7.19
C ARG A 430 12.85 -3.75 -6.87
N LEU A 431 12.40 -4.92 -7.31
CA LEU A 431 13.08 -6.18 -7.11
C LEU A 431 14.04 -6.56 -8.21
N ASP A 432 14.14 -5.83 -9.31
CA ASP A 432 14.88 -6.30 -10.49
C ASP A 432 14.39 -7.66 -11.05
N GLU A 433 14.78 -8.01 -12.28
CA GLU A 433 14.12 -9.10 -13.04
C GLU A 433 14.26 -10.49 -12.38
N ASN A 434 15.47 -10.83 -11.95
CA ASN A 434 15.79 -12.16 -11.44
C ASN A 434 15.13 -12.42 -10.08
N LEU A 435 15.26 -11.44 -9.18
CA LEU A 435 14.68 -11.46 -7.84
C LEU A 435 13.15 -11.40 -7.91
N TYR A 436 12.56 -10.56 -8.77
CA TYR A 436 11.11 -10.55 -9.00
C TYR A 436 10.58 -11.93 -9.40
N LYS A 437 11.23 -12.59 -10.38
CA LYS A 437 10.84 -13.93 -10.81
C LYS A 437 10.94 -14.94 -9.67
N TRP A 438 12.01 -14.84 -8.87
CA TRP A 438 12.20 -15.71 -7.72
C TRP A 438 11.08 -15.54 -6.70
N PHE A 439 10.75 -14.32 -6.27
CA PHE A 439 9.65 -14.07 -5.33
C PHE A 439 8.32 -14.55 -5.89
N ARG A 440 8.04 -14.30 -7.18
CA ARG A 440 6.82 -14.80 -7.85
C ARG A 440 6.72 -16.33 -7.83
N ASN A 441 7.84 -17.03 -7.98
CA ASN A 441 7.86 -18.48 -7.89
C ASN A 441 7.69 -18.97 -6.44
N GLN A 442 8.11 -18.21 -5.43
CA GLN A 442 7.85 -18.56 -4.03
C GLN A 442 6.39 -18.28 -3.65
N GLU A 443 5.78 -17.22 -4.18
CA GLU A 443 4.34 -16.96 -4.00
C GLU A 443 3.50 -18.17 -4.44
N GLU A 444 3.88 -18.85 -5.53
CA GLU A 444 3.19 -20.05 -6.04
C GLU A 444 3.35 -21.29 -5.14
N LYS A 445 4.32 -21.30 -4.23
CA LYS A 445 4.58 -22.40 -3.28
C LYS A 445 4.00 -22.15 -1.89
N SER A 446 3.30 -21.03 -1.69
CA SER A 446 2.68 -20.74 -0.40
C SER A 446 1.79 -21.91 0.05
N PHE A 447 1.81 -22.21 1.34
CA PHE A 447 1.03 -23.33 1.90
C PHE A 447 -0.48 -23.16 1.66
N VAL A 448 -0.93 -21.91 1.43
CA VAL A 448 -2.32 -21.59 1.10
C VAL A 448 -2.71 -22.18 -0.25
N PHE A 449 -1.78 -22.22 -1.22
CA PHE A 449 -2.02 -22.84 -2.52
C PHE A 449 -1.99 -24.36 -2.44
N ASP A 450 -1.08 -24.95 -1.65
CA ASP A 450 -0.98 -26.41 -1.48
C ASP A 450 -2.21 -27.01 -0.75
N ARG A 451 -2.84 -26.25 0.14
CA ARG A 451 -4.09 -26.67 0.83
C ARG A 451 -5.36 -26.44 0.03
N SER A 452 -5.32 -25.55 -0.97
CA SER A 452 -6.47 -25.38 -1.85
C SER A 452 -6.55 -26.61 -2.76
N ASN A 453 -7.54 -27.48 -2.54
CA ASN A 453 -7.85 -28.65 -3.39
C ASN A 453 -8.06 -28.28 -4.88
N HIS A 454 -8.02 -26.99 -5.24
CA HIS A 454 -8.08 -26.45 -6.59
C HIS A 454 -6.84 -26.79 -7.44
N SER A 455 -5.70 -27.16 -6.83
CA SER A 455 -4.50 -27.57 -7.56
C SER A 455 -4.59 -28.98 -8.14
N LYS A 456 -5.41 -29.87 -7.57
CA LYS A 456 -5.55 -31.27 -8.04
C LYS A 456 -6.48 -31.46 -9.25
N GLY A 457 -7.29 -30.47 -9.60
CA GLY A 457 -8.31 -30.60 -10.66
C GLY A 457 -8.04 -29.82 -11.96
N MET A 458 -6.86 -29.20 -12.14
CA MET A 458 -6.66 -28.24 -13.24
C MET A 458 -5.32 -28.40 -13.99
N ASN A 459 -4.76 -29.62 -14.00
CA ASN A 459 -3.66 -30.01 -14.90
C ASN A 459 -4.17 -30.61 -16.23
N GLU A 460 -5.32 -30.15 -16.72
CA GLU A 460 -5.78 -30.34 -18.11
C GLU A 460 -5.96 -29.00 -18.81
#